data_AF-A0A533N8K4-F1
#
_entry.id   AF-A0A533N8K4-F1
#
_cell.length_a   1.000
_cell.length_b   1.000
_cell.length_c   1.000
_cell.angle_alpha   90.00
_cell.angle_beta   90.00
_cell.angle_gamma   90.00
#
_symmetry.space_group_name_H-M   'P 1'
#
loop_
_entity.id
_entity.type
_entity.pdbx_description
1 polymer ?
#
loop_
_entity_poly.entity_id
_entity_poly.type
_entity_poly.pdbx_seq_one_letter_code
_entity_poly.pdbx_strand_id
1 'polypeptide(L)'
;MKIYKFKRGFKPETDRIKEVIETHFPVPVTQENEKLIVNYGALQRIEVWIEDKKLHLQTKSNPDATDEEIIETNKRFRKFLDDATGYSSKQRVKAAKKEALD
;
A
#
# COMPACT_ATOMS: atom_id res chain seq x y z
N MET A 1 1.82 -10.61 5.08
CA MET A 1 2.74 -9.52 4.67
C MET A 1 2.91 -9.57 3.16
N LYS A 2 3.01 -8.43 2.49
CA LYS A 2 3.28 -8.31 1.05
C LYS A 2 4.45 -7.34 0.85
N ILE A 3 5.31 -7.63 -0.11
CA ILE A 3 6.47 -6.82 -0.44
C ILE A 3 6.35 -6.38 -1.89
N TYR A 4 6.60 -5.10 -2.16
CA TYR A 4 6.54 -4.52 -3.50
C TYR A 4 7.85 -3.80 -3.84
N LYS A 5 8.36 -4.04 -5.05
CA LYS A 5 9.48 -3.28 -5.61
C LYS A 5 8.99 -1.93 -6.14
N PHE A 6 9.86 -0.93 -6.13
CA PHE A 6 9.60 0.36 -6.78
C PHE A 6 9.99 0.31 -8.26
N LYS A 7 9.23 1.00 -9.10
CA LYS A 7 9.56 1.17 -10.52
C LYS A 7 10.84 1.99 -10.67
N ARG A 8 11.60 1.77 -11.75
CA ARG A 8 12.79 2.57 -12.05
C ARG A 8 12.44 4.07 -12.10
N GLY A 9 13.10 4.88 -11.27
CA GLY A 9 12.83 6.31 -11.11
C GLY A 9 11.91 6.68 -9.94
N PHE A 10 11.29 5.70 -9.28
CA PHE A 10 10.52 5.92 -8.06
C PHE A 10 11.44 5.78 -6.85
N LYS A 11 11.46 6.81 -6.00
CA LYS A 11 12.29 6.82 -4.80
C LYS A 11 11.58 6.11 -3.65
N PRO A 12 12.30 5.23 -2.91
CA PRO A 12 11.82 4.61 -1.69
C PRO A 12 11.97 5.58 -0.51
N GLU A 13 11.20 6.68 -0.53
CA GLU A 13 11.22 7.73 0.49
C GLU A 13 9.95 7.68 1.34
N THR A 14 10.09 7.56 2.66
CA THR A 14 8.96 7.42 3.60
C THR A 14 8.01 8.60 3.54
N ASP A 15 8.51 9.83 3.47
CA ASP A 15 7.68 11.05 3.39
C ASP A 15 6.78 11.04 2.16
N ARG A 16 7.34 10.65 1.00
CA ARG A 16 6.58 10.49 -0.24
C ARG A 16 5.49 9.42 -0.08
N ILE A 17 5.79 8.30 0.57
CA ILE A 17 4.78 7.25 0.82
C ILE A 17 3.68 7.78 1.75
N LYS A 18 4.04 8.55 2.78
CA LYS A 18 3.09 9.18 3.69
C LYS A 18 2.14 10.12 2.94
N GLU A 19 2.65 10.99 2.08
CA GLU A 19 1.81 11.88 1.25
C GLU A 19 0.83 11.10 0.35
N VAL A 20 1.32 10.01 -0.27
CA VAL A 20 0.46 9.14 -1.10
C VAL A 20 -0.60 8.44 -0.24
N ILE A 21 -0.25 7.99 0.97
CA ILE A 21 -1.23 7.43 1.92
C ILE A 21 -2.31 8.47 2.24
N GLU A 22 -1.92 9.67 2.65
CA GLU A 22 -2.84 10.75 3.03
C GLU A 22 -3.76 11.18 1.86
N THR A 23 -3.25 11.08 0.63
CA THR A 23 -4.03 11.35 -0.59
C THR A 23 -5.15 10.32 -0.82
N HIS A 24 -4.88 9.03 -0.58
CA HIS A 24 -5.85 7.95 -0.85
C HIS A 24 -6.72 7.58 0.34
N PHE A 25 -6.19 7.76 1.54
CA PHE A 25 -6.82 7.46 2.82
C PHE A 25 -6.95 8.76 3.61
N PRO A 26 -8.13 9.40 3.62
CA PRO A 26 -8.37 10.68 4.31
C PRO A 26 -8.48 10.46 5.83
N VAL A 27 -7.46 9.87 6.42
CA VAL A 27 -7.36 9.52 7.84
C VAL A 27 -5.95 9.86 8.35
N PRO A 28 -5.80 10.14 9.65
CA PRO A 28 -4.48 10.43 10.21
C PRO A 28 -3.52 9.27 10.02
N VAL A 29 -2.32 9.56 9.52
CA VAL A 29 -1.23 8.60 9.48
C VAL A 29 -0.44 8.69 10.77
N THR A 30 -0.40 7.59 11.51
CA THR A 30 0.43 7.48 12.72
C THR A 30 1.79 6.91 12.33
N GLN A 31 2.88 7.51 12.80
CA GLN A 31 4.21 6.94 12.62
C GLN A 31 4.65 6.28 13.92
N GLU A 32 4.82 4.96 13.92
CA GLU A 32 5.41 4.21 15.02
C GLU A 32 6.76 3.64 14.54
N ASN A 33 7.85 4.13 15.10
CA ASN A 33 9.21 3.81 14.66
C ASN A 33 9.41 4.18 13.16
N GLU A 34 9.72 3.18 12.33
CA GLU A 34 9.90 3.33 10.87
C GLU A 34 8.64 2.92 10.07
N LYS A 35 7.54 2.61 10.77
CA LYS A 35 6.28 2.17 10.16
C LYS A 35 5.24 3.28 10.17
N LEU A 36 4.62 3.49 9.01
CA LEU A 36 3.42 4.29 8.83
C LEU A 36 2.21 3.39 9.06
N ILE A 37 1.32 3.82 9.94
CA ILE A 37 0.14 3.07 10.39
C ILE A 37 -1.11 3.86 10.08
N VAL A 38 -2.07 3.16 9.49
CA VAL A 38 -3.35 3.72 9.04
C VAL A 38 -4.45 2.71 9.29
N ASN A 39 -5.62 3.19 9.72
CA ASN A 39 -6.81 2.35 9.88
C ASN A 39 -7.89 2.89 8.94
N TYR A 40 -8.45 2.04 8.08
CA TYR A 40 -9.41 2.48 7.07
C TYR A 40 -10.38 1.38 6.64
N GLY A 41 -11.68 1.61 6.85
CA GLY A 41 -12.78 0.78 6.36
C GLY A 41 -12.61 -0.70 6.68
N ALA A 42 -12.45 -1.51 5.63
CA ALA A 42 -12.29 -2.96 5.74
C ALA A 42 -10.92 -3.43 6.25
N LEU A 43 -10.00 -2.51 6.53
CA LEU A 43 -8.69 -2.78 7.10
C LEU A 43 -8.56 -2.07 8.44
N GLN A 44 -8.65 -2.84 9.53
CA GLN A 44 -8.47 -2.33 10.91
C GLN A 44 -7.09 -1.73 11.13
N ARG A 45 -6.08 -2.21 10.40
CA ARG A 45 -4.70 -1.72 10.48
C ARG A 45 -3.96 -1.98 9.17
N ILE A 46 -3.28 -0.97 8.67
CA ILE A 46 -2.39 -1.00 7.51
C ILE A 46 -1.05 -0.47 7.99
N GLU A 47 -0.03 -1.32 7.99
CA GLU A 47 1.34 -0.96 8.31
C GLU A 47 2.16 -0.93 7.02
N VAL A 48 2.82 0.19 6.79
CA VAL A 48 3.65 0.44 5.60
C VAL A 48 5.03 0.88 6.06
N TRP A 49 6.08 0.21 5.59
CA TRP A 49 7.45 0.65 5.81
C TRP A 49 8.32 0.35 4.60
N ILE A 50 9.50 0.94 4.58
CA ILE A 50 10.48 0.73 3.53
C ILE A 50 11.66 -0.03 4.13
N GLU A 51 11.98 -1.16 3.53
CA GLU A 51 13.08 -2.03 3.95
C GLU A 51 13.74 -2.59 2.69
N ASP A 52 15.08 -2.61 2.63
CA ASP A 52 15.86 -3.05 1.46
C ASP A 52 15.41 -2.42 0.12
N LYS A 53 15.04 -1.13 0.14
CA LYS A 53 14.50 -0.40 -1.02
C LYS A 53 13.24 -1.05 -1.60
N LYS A 54 12.45 -1.74 -0.77
CA LYS A 54 11.15 -2.32 -1.11
C LYS A 54 10.09 -1.79 -0.15
N LEU A 55 8.86 -1.69 -0.63
CA LEU A 55 7.71 -1.32 0.16
C LEU A 55 7.16 -2.57 0.85
N HIS A 56 7.23 -2.62 2.16
CA HIS A 56 6.66 -3.66 2.97
C HIS A 56 5.28 -3.24 3.47
N LEU A 57 4.34 -4.18 3.40
CA LEU A 57 2.94 -3.93 3.65
C LEU A 57 2.34 -5.06 4.49
N GLN A 58 1.74 -4.70 5.61
CA GLN A 58 1.01 -5.61 6.47
C GLN A 58 -0.38 -5.04 6.73
N THR A 59 -1.40 -5.86 6.51
CA THR A 59 -2.79 -5.44 6.65
C THR A 59 -3.51 -6.41 7.57
N LYS A 60 -4.34 -5.86 8.47
CA LYS A 60 -5.27 -6.61 9.31
C LYS A 60 -6.69 -6.26 8.86
N SER A 61 -7.44 -7.27 8.40
CA SER A 61 -8.82 -7.09 7.95
C SER A 61 -9.77 -6.82 9.10
N ASN A 62 -10.84 -6.08 8.82
CA ASN A 62 -11.97 -5.89 9.72
C ASN A 62 -13.05 -6.92 9.37
N PRO A 63 -13.33 -7.93 10.23
CA PRO A 63 -14.35 -8.94 9.96
C PRO A 63 -15.77 -8.35 9.96
N ASP A 64 -15.96 -7.22 10.61
CA ASP A 64 -17.24 -6.53 10.73
C ASP A 64 -17.48 -5.50 9.61
N ALA A 65 -16.57 -5.44 8.62
CA ALA A 65 -16.72 -4.51 7.51
C ALA A 65 -17.83 -4.93 6.56
N THR A 66 -18.58 -3.95 6.10
CA THR A 66 -19.62 -4.11 5.09
C THR A 66 -19.02 -4.37 3.70
N ASP A 67 -19.80 -4.98 2.82
CA ASP A 67 -19.40 -5.20 1.43
C ASP A 67 -19.00 -3.88 0.72
N GLU A 68 -19.70 -2.79 1.01
CA GLU A 68 -19.40 -1.45 0.49
C GLU A 68 -18.02 -0.96 0.95
N GLU A 69 -17.71 -1.10 2.24
CA GLU A 69 -16.40 -0.76 2.80
C GLU A 69 -15.29 -1.64 2.22
N ILE A 70 -15.55 -2.93 2.01
CA ILE A 70 -14.60 -3.86 1.40
C ILE A 70 -14.29 -3.42 -0.04
N ILE A 71 -15.31 -3.06 -0.82
CA ILE A 71 -15.16 -2.62 -2.22
C ILE A 71 -14.40 -1.29 -2.27
N GLU A 72 -14.78 -0.30 -1.46
CA GLU A 72 -14.12 1.01 -1.42
C GLU A 72 -12.67 0.90 -0.95
N THR A 73 -12.44 0.16 0.14
CA THR A 73 -11.10 -0.02 0.72
C THR A 73 -10.18 -0.69 -0.30
N ASN A 74 -10.63 -1.75 -0.97
CA ASN A 74 -9.85 -2.41 -2.02
C ASN A 74 -9.54 -1.47 -3.20
N LYS A 75 -10.49 -0.62 -3.60
CA LYS A 75 -10.29 0.35 -4.68
C LYS A 75 -9.23 1.39 -4.32
N ARG A 76 -9.29 1.98 -3.12
CA ARG A 76 -8.29 2.94 -2.62
C ARG A 76 -6.93 2.30 -2.43
N PHE A 77 -6.90 1.10 -1.84
CA PHE A 77 -5.67 0.35 -1.62
C PHE A 77 -4.92 0.02 -2.91
N ARG A 78 -5.64 -0.31 -3.99
CA ARG A 78 -5.02 -0.51 -5.31
C ARG A 78 -4.40 0.76 -5.85
N LYS A 79 -5.11 1.90 -5.79
CA LYS A 79 -4.60 3.20 -6.24
C LYS A 79 -3.40 3.66 -5.42
N PHE A 80 -3.47 3.54 -4.10
CA PHE A 80 -2.35 3.81 -3.19
C PHE A 80 -1.10 3.05 -3.64
N LEU A 81 -1.21 1.74 -3.87
CA LEU A 81 -0.05 0.95 -4.26
C LEU A 81 0.49 1.32 -5.65
N ASP A 82 -0.38 1.72 -6.56
CA ASP A 82 0.03 2.15 -7.89
C ASP A 82 0.87 3.44 -7.81
N ASP A 83 0.44 4.41 -7.01
CA ASP A 83 1.13 5.69 -6.83
C ASP A 83 2.37 5.57 -5.93
N ALA A 84 2.31 4.72 -4.90
CA ALA A 84 3.42 4.44 -4.01
C ALA A 84 4.57 3.76 -4.77
N THR A 85 4.27 2.73 -5.57
CA THR A 85 5.29 1.92 -6.26
C THR A 85 5.65 2.46 -7.65
N GLY A 86 4.79 3.28 -8.25
CA GLY A 86 4.92 3.83 -9.61
C GLY A 86 4.47 2.90 -10.73
N TYR A 87 3.98 1.71 -10.40
CA TYR A 87 3.40 0.78 -11.37
C TYR A 87 1.89 0.98 -11.43
N SER A 88 1.32 1.22 -12.61
CA SER A 88 -0.15 1.14 -12.74
C SER A 88 -0.64 -0.29 -12.46
N SER A 89 -1.90 -0.45 -12.04
CA SER A 89 -2.51 -1.76 -11.75
C SER A 89 -2.27 -2.80 -12.86
N LYS A 90 -2.28 -2.38 -14.14
CA LYS A 90 -1.95 -3.25 -15.29
C LYS A 90 -0.47 -3.63 -15.34
N GLN A 91 0.43 -2.71 -15.02
CA GLN A 91 1.87 -2.95 -14.96
C GLN A 91 2.24 -3.85 -13.77
N ARG A 92 1.54 -3.73 -12.62
CA ARG A 92 1.76 -4.58 -11.44
C ARG A 92 1.42 -6.04 -11.69
N VAL A 93 0.30 -6.32 -12.35
CA VAL A 93 -0.06 -7.70 -12.72
C VAL A 93 0.99 -8.30 -13.66
N LYS A 94 1.52 -7.50 -14.60
CA LYS A 94 2.58 -7.96 -15.50
C LYS A 94 3.92 -8.16 -14.79
N ALA A 95 4.29 -7.28 -13.85
CA ALA A 95 5.50 -7.39 -13.04
C ALA A 95 5.44 -8.63 -12.12
N ALA A 96 4.33 -8.82 -11.40
CA ALA A 96 4.11 -9.98 -10.54
C ALA A 96 4.13 -11.31 -11.32
N LYS A 97 3.58 -11.33 -12.53
CA LYS A 97 3.65 -12.51 -13.42
C LYS A 97 5.06 -12.78 -13.95
N LYS A 98 5.87 -11.74 -14.16
CA LYS A 98 7.23 -11.88 -14.68
C LYS A 98 8.20 -12.39 -13.59
N GLU A 99 7.94 -12.07 -12.33
CA GLU A 99 8.70 -12.59 -11.17
C GLU A 99 8.29 -14.01 -10.76
N ALA A 100 7.13 -14.53 -11.17
CA ALA A 100 6.72 -15.92 -10.88
C ALA A 100 7.32 -16.95 -11.86
N LEU A 101 8.20 -16.52 -12.76
CA LEU A 101 8.78 -17.32 -13.85
C LEU A 101 10.32 -17.30 -13.87
N ASP A 102 10.94 -16.77 -12.81
CA ASP A 102 12.40 -16.78 -12.56
C ASP A 102 12.70 -17.54 -11.27
#